data_AF-A0A2X0R9Y9-F1
#
_entry.id   AF-A0A2X0R9Y9-F1
#
_cell.length_a   1.000
_cell.length_b   1.000
_cell.length_c   1.000
_cell.angle_alpha   90.00
_cell.angle_beta   90.00
_cell.angle_gamma   90.00
#
_symmetry.space_group_name_H-M   'P 1'
#
loop_
_entity.id
_entity.type
_entity.pdbx_description
1 polymer ?
#
loop_
_entity_poly.entity_id
_entity_poly.type
_entity_poly.pdbx_seq_one_letter_code
_entity_poly.pdbx_strand_id
1 'polypeptide(L)' 'MPNLFSVSGYLIYFWSNENNEPIHGHVSKGRPTKHATKFWLTSDHGCILATNGS' A
#
# COMPACT_ATOMS: atom_id res chain seq x y z
N MET A 1 10.29 6.70 2.80
CA MET A 1 9.22 6.45 1.82
C MET A 1 8.45 7.73 1.61
N PRO A 2 8.22 8.17 0.37
CA PRO A 2 7.35 9.31 0.10
C PRO A 2 5.91 8.95 0.48
N ASN A 3 5.28 9.79 1.30
CA ASN A 3 3.84 9.69 1.59
C ASN A 3 3.08 10.21 0.37
N LEU A 4 2.08 9.45 -0.09
CA LEU A 4 1.25 9.90 -1.21
C LEU A 4 0.23 10.95 -0.74
N PHE A 5 -0.54 10.58 0.28
CA PHE A 5 -1.47 11.47 0.97
C PHE A 5 -1.95 10.82 2.28
N SER A 6 -2.60 11.62 3.11
CA SER A 6 -3.26 11.18 4.33
C SER A 6 -4.75 11.48 4.29
N VAL A 7 -5.58 10.59 4.84
CA VAL A 7 -7.03 10.77 4.93
C VAL A 7 -7.54 10.13 6.21
N SER A 8 -8.33 10.86 7.01
CA SER A 8 -8.98 10.35 8.23
C SER A 8 -8.02 9.64 9.21
N GLY A 9 -6.76 10.09 9.30
CA GLY A 9 -5.73 9.47 10.15
C GLY A 9 -5.06 8.22 9.57
N TYR A 10 -5.37 7.87 8.31
CA TYR A 10 -4.67 6.84 7.54
C TYR A 10 -3.66 7.48 6.60
N LEU A 11 -2.54 6.80 6.41
CA LEU A 11 -1.52 7.14 5.44
C LEU A 11 -1.57 6.15 4.29
N ILE A 12 -1.57 6.68 3.06
CA ILE A 12 -1.37 5.89 1.84
C ILE A 12 0.04 6.18 1.33
N TYR A 13 0.81 5.14 1.05
CA TYR A 13 2.21 5.26 0.62
C TYR A 13 2.69 4.05 -0.18
N PHE A 14 3.80 4.23 -0.89
CA PHE A 14 4.54 3.13 -1.53
C PHE A 14 5.60 2.59 -0.59
N TRP A 15 5.73 1.26 -0.51
CA TRP A 15 6.83 0.60 0.18
C TRP A 15 7.85 0.11 -0.85
N SER A 16 9.12 0.50 -0.67
CA SER A 16 10.19 0.10 -1.58
C SER A 16 10.89 -1.16 -1.06
N ASN A 17 11.46 -1.95 -1.97
CA ASN A 17 12.27 -3.13 -1.65
C ASN A 17 11.49 -4.29 -0.99
N GLU A 18 10.26 -4.54 -1.45
CA GLU A 18 9.44 -5.69 -1.05
C GLU A 18 9.52 -6.78 -2.15
N ASN A 19 10.53 -7.66 -2.05
CA ASN A 19 10.68 -8.91 -2.82
C ASN A 19 10.47 -8.84 -4.36
N ASN A 20 10.81 -7.72 -5.01
CA ASN A 20 10.57 -7.51 -6.45
C ASN A 20 9.09 -7.67 -6.86
N GLU A 21 8.17 -7.39 -5.93
CA GLU A 21 6.74 -7.37 -6.26
C GLU A 21 6.41 -6.22 -7.24
N PRO A 22 5.35 -6.38 -8.06
CA PRO A 22 4.81 -5.29 -8.86
C PRO A 22 4.47 -4.06 -8.02
N ILE A 23 4.34 -2.88 -8.64
CA ILE A 23 4.00 -1.66 -7.92
C ILE A 23 2.67 -1.80 -7.18
N HIS A 24 2.70 -1.50 -5.87
CA HIS A 24 1.57 -1.70 -4.97
C HIS A 24 1.60 -0.64 -3.87
N GLY A 25 0.43 -0.30 -3.36
CA GLY A 25 0.30 0.65 -2.27
C GLY A 25 0.07 -0.05 -0.93
N HIS A 26 0.36 0.68 0.13
CA HIS A 26 0.10 0.28 1.50
C HIS A 26 -0.75 1.34 2.19
N VAL A 27 -1.62 0.90 3.09
CA VAL A 27 -2.38 1.78 3.98
C VAL A 27 -2.19 1.37 5.44
N SER A 28 -1.90 2.36 6.29
CA SER A 28 -1.75 2.16 7.73
C SER A 28 -2.25 3.38 8.52
N LYS A 29 -2.55 3.19 9.81
CA LYS A 29 -3.00 4.29 10.68
C LYS A 29 -1.81 5.09 11.21
N GLY A 30 -1.78 6.39 10.94
CA GLY A 30 -0.85 7.37 11.51
C GLY A 30 0.61 7.30 11.06
N ARG A 31 1.18 6.10 10.89
CA ARG A 31 2.58 5.89 10.45
C ARG A 31 2.71 4.60 9.64
N PRO A 32 3.68 4.49 8.71
CA PRO A 32 3.97 3.24 8.01
C PRO A 32 4.26 2.08 8.97
N THR A 33 3.71 0.91 8.70
CA THR A 33 3.91 -0.31 9.51
C THR A 33 4.22 -1.51 8.63
N LYS A 34 4.98 -2.48 9.16
CA LYS A 34 5.32 -3.72 8.44
C LYS A 34 4.09 -4.60 8.10
N HIS A 35 3.00 -4.45 8.87
CA HIS A 35 1.74 -5.18 8.68
C HIS A 35 0.65 -4.24 8.15
N ALA A 36 1.03 -3.27 7.32
CA ALA A 36 0.07 -2.41 6.65
C ALA A 36 -0.80 -3.22 5.68
N THR A 37 -2.01 -2.73 5.41
CA THR A 37 -2.87 -3.37 4.41
C THR A 37 -2.31 -3.05 3.03
N LYS A 38 -1.98 -4.10 2.27
CA LYS A 38 -1.46 -4.01 0.90
C LYS A 38 -2.59 -4.01 -0.12
N PHE A 39 -2.44 -3.23 -1.19
CA PHE A 39 -3.34 -3.25 -2.34
C PHE A 39 -2.55 -3.15 -3.66
N TRP A 40 -2.99 -3.89 -4.67
CA TRP A 40 -2.41 -3.86 -6.01
C TRP A 40 -3.04 -2.73 -6.83
N LEU A 41 -2.23 -2.10 -7.67
CA LEU A 41 -2.71 -1.18 -8.70
C LEU A 41 -3.07 -1.98 -9.96
N THR A 42 -4.20 -1.66 -10.58
CA THR A 42 -4.62 -2.29 -11.83
C THR A 42 -4.29 -1.41 -13.03
N SER A 43 -4.16 -2.01 -14.21
CA SER A 43 -4.00 -1.28 -15.47
C SER A 43 -5.18 -0.37 -15.78
N ASP A 44 -6.36 -0.71 -15.28
CA ASP A 44 -7.60 0.07 -15.44
C ASP A 44 -7.70 1.25 -14.45
N HIS A 45 -6.57 1.73 -13.93
CA HIS A 45 -6.48 2.85 -12.99
C HIS A 45 -7.23 2.64 -11.66
N GLY A 46 -7.50 1.38 -11.29
CA GLY A 46 -8.13 1.00 -10.04
C GLY A 46 -7.16 0.36 -9.05
N CYS A 47 -7.72 -0.20 -7.98
CA CYS A 47 -6.97 -1.03 -7.04
C CYS A 47 -7.78 -2.25 -6.59
N ILE A 48 -7.06 -3.30 -6.22
CA ILE A 48 -7.63 -4.51 -5.62
C ILE A 48 -6.89 -4.81 -4.32
N LEU A 49 -7.62 -5.20 -3.29
CA LEU A 49 -7.03 -5.61 -2.02
C LEU A 49 -6.08 -6.80 -2.28
N ALA A 50 -4.86 -6.74 -1.74
CA ALA A 50 -4.00 -7.91 -1.78
C ALA A 50 -4.61 -8.98 -0.88
N THR A 51 -4.97 -10.12 -1.47
CA THR A 51 -5.49 -11.27 -0.72
C THR A 51 -4.44 -11.74 0.30
N ASN A 52 -4.86 -12.10 1.51
CA ASN A 52 -4.04 -12.75 2.54
C ASN A 52 -3.72 -14.22 2.17
N GLY A 53 -3.33 -14.48 0.92
CA GLY A 53 -2.66 -15.72 0.56
C GLY A 53 -1.29 -15.72 1.20
N SER A 54 -1.25 -16.09 2.48
CA SER A 54 -0.05 -16.22 3.30
C SER A 54 0.86 -17.30 2.73
#